data_AF-A0A1G8QCI6-F1
#
_entry.id   AF-A0A1G8QCI6-F1
#
_cell.length_a   1.000
_cell.length_b   1.000
_cell.length_c   1.000
_cell.angle_alpha   90.00
_cell.angle_beta   90.00
_cell.angle_gamma   90.00
#
_symmetry.space_group_name_H-M   'P 1'
#
loop_
_entity.id
_entity.type
_entity.pdbx_description
1 polymer ?
#
loop_
_entity_poly.entity_id
_entity_poly.type
_entity_poly.pdbx_seq_one_letter_code
_entity_poly.pdbx_strand_id
1 'polypeptide(L)'
;MAKHSFLSEKQFWIQRLSKSSLRALHVLGIIGASGGFFYSVDKSLWLPWWILAMSTGLILMVWEVVRSPLWLVQMKGVLTLLKVVLVALCYPLPQYKVALFCTVALISVITSHGPAGLRHYSIWHRRRIDGPKEVKG
;
A
#
# COMPACT_ATOMS: atom_id res chain seq x y z
N MET A 1 10.29 -15.99 -22.40
CA MET A 1 11.37 -16.60 -21.60
C MET A 1 11.99 -15.51 -20.73
N ALA A 2 11.48 -15.30 -19.52
CA ALA A 2 11.96 -14.22 -18.65
C ALA A 2 13.27 -14.62 -17.97
N LYS A 3 14.33 -13.85 -18.21
CA LYS A 3 15.67 -14.05 -17.65
C LYS A 3 15.61 -13.91 -16.13
N HIS A 4 15.67 -15.02 -15.40
CA HIS A 4 15.80 -15.00 -13.94
C HIS A 4 17.20 -14.47 -13.58
N SER A 5 17.33 -13.16 -13.37
CA SER A 5 18.53 -12.60 -12.74
C SER A 5 18.46 -12.90 -11.25
N PHE A 6 19.35 -13.77 -10.76
CA PHE A 6 19.58 -13.92 -9.33
C PHE A 6 20.09 -12.57 -8.80
N LEU A 7 19.34 -11.96 -7.88
CA LEU A 7 19.77 -10.74 -7.20
C LEU A 7 21.02 -11.07 -6.38
N SER A 8 22.03 -10.21 -6.44
CA SER A 8 23.15 -10.26 -5.50
C SER A 8 22.63 -10.08 -4.06
N GLU A 9 23.27 -10.70 -3.08
CA GLU A 9 22.92 -10.57 -1.66
C GLU A 9 22.82 -9.10 -1.21
N LYS A 10 23.77 -8.27 -1.65
CA LYS A 10 23.75 -6.82 -1.40
C LYS A 10 22.49 -6.16 -1.96
N GLN A 11 22.11 -6.49 -3.20
CA GLN A 11 20.91 -5.94 -3.84
C GLN A 11 19.63 -6.40 -3.14
N PHE A 12 19.59 -7.65 -2.68
CA PHE A 12 18.48 -8.19 -1.92
C PHE A 12 18.25 -7.40 -0.63
N TRP A 13 19.30 -7.18 0.16
CA TRP A 13 19.21 -6.43 1.42
C TRP A 13 18.84 -4.97 1.21
N ILE A 14 19.42 -4.30 0.21
CA ILE A 14 19.05 -2.93 -0.15
C ILE A 14 17.56 -2.86 -0.49
N GLN A 15 17.05 -3.70 -1.38
CA GLN A 15 15.64 -3.70 -1.74
C GLN A 15 14.73 -3.99 -0.55
N ARG A 16 15.11 -4.93 0.31
CA ARG A 16 14.34 -5.30 1.50
C ARG A 16 14.25 -4.14 2.49
N LEU A 17 15.38 -3.53 2.83
CA LEU A 17 15.46 -2.43 3.77
C LEU A 17 14.75 -1.18 3.23
N SER A 18 15.00 -0.80 1.97
CA SER A 18 14.30 0.34 1.35
C SER A 18 12.78 0.18 1.38
N LYS A 19 12.28 -1.02 1.06
CA LYS A 19 10.83 -1.29 1.06
C LYS A 19 10.24 -1.28 2.47
N SER A 20 10.96 -1.83 3.46
CA SER A 20 10.53 -1.82 4.86
C SER A 20 10.52 -0.38 5.42
N SER A 21 11.58 0.39 5.18
CA SER A 21 11.65 1.80 5.59
C SER A 21 10.56 2.65 4.96
N LEU A 22 10.28 2.49 3.66
CA LEU A 22 9.18 3.19 3.00
C LEU A 22 7.82 2.88 3.65
N ARG A 23 7.58 1.61 4.03
CA ARG A 23 6.35 1.22 4.72
C ARG A 23 6.28 1.80 6.13
N ALA A 24 7.40 1.81 6.86
CA ALA A 24 7.45 2.42 8.19
C ALA A 24 7.13 3.93 8.12
N LEU A 25 7.73 4.65 7.17
CA LEU A 25 7.43 6.07 6.93
C LEU A 25 5.99 6.29 6.49
N HIS A 26 5.44 5.41 5.65
CA HIS A 26 4.04 5.46 5.24
C HIS A 26 3.08 5.33 6.43
N VAL A 27 3.31 4.33 7.30
CA VAL A 27 2.51 4.13 8.52
C VAL A 27 2.66 5.32 9.48
N LEU A 28 3.87 5.83 9.66
CA LEU A 28 4.11 7.03 10.47
C LEU A 28 3.33 8.24 9.94
N GLY A 29 3.35 8.46 8.62
CA GLY A 29 2.55 9.50 7.98
C GLY A 29 1.05 9.34 8.20
N ILE A 30 0.52 8.11 8.11
CA ILE A 30 -0.90 7.81 8.37
C ILE A 30 -1.26 8.14 9.82
N ILE A 31 -0.43 7.72 10.78
CA ILE A 31 -0.66 7.99 12.21
C ILE A 31 -0.65 9.50 12.47
N GLY A 32 0.35 10.22 11.97
CA GLY A 32 0.43 11.68 12.13
C GLY A 32 -0.74 12.42 11.46
N ALA A 33 -1.17 11.98 10.28
CA ALA A 33 -2.28 12.61 9.56
C ALA A 33 -3.66 12.32 10.21
N SER A 34 -3.78 11.25 11.00
CA SER A 34 -5.06 10.82 11.58
C SER A 34 -5.74 11.92 12.41
N GLY A 35 -4.98 12.80 13.07
CA GLY A 35 -5.53 13.93 13.83
C GLY A 35 -6.43 14.84 12.99
N GLY A 36 -6.08 15.09 11.73
CA GLY A 36 -6.89 15.88 10.80
C GLY A 36 -8.21 15.21 10.40
N PHE A 37 -8.24 13.86 10.35
CA PHE A 37 -9.44 13.10 10.04
C PHE A 37 -10.39 13.03 11.23
N PHE A 38 -9.88 12.68 12.42
CA PHE A 38 -10.69 12.41 13.61
C PHE A 38 -11.11 13.68 14.36
N TYR A 39 -10.18 14.63 14.55
CA TYR A 39 -10.36 15.74 15.48
C TYR A 39 -10.44 17.10 14.81
N SER A 40 -10.45 17.13 13.47
CA SER A 40 -10.48 18.37 12.67
C SER A 40 -9.38 19.36 13.09
N VAL A 41 -8.20 18.83 13.41
CA VAL A 41 -7.00 19.60 13.76
C VAL A 41 -6.65 20.55 12.61
N ASP A 42 -6.08 21.71 12.96
CA ASP A 42 -5.61 22.69 11.99
C ASP A 42 -4.72 22.04 10.91
N LYS A 43 -4.95 22.45 9.65
CA LYS A 43 -4.32 21.85 8.48
C LYS A 43 -2.80 21.89 8.54
N SER A 44 -2.20 22.94 9.10
CA SER A 44 -0.75 23.08 9.19
C SER A 44 -0.09 21.96 10.01
N LEU A 45 -0.80 21.41 11.00
CA LEU A 45 -0.27 20.40 11.92
C LEU A 45 -0.29 18.99 11.33
N TRP A 46 -1.22 18.68 10.41
CA TRP A 46 -1.38 17.33 9.86
C TRP A 46 -1.02 17.20 8.37
N LEU A 47 -0.94 18.31 7.62
CA LEU A 47 -0.62 18.28 6.19
C LEU A 47 0.75 17.68 5.87
N PRO A 48 1.85 17.98 6.60
CA PRO A 48 3.14 17.36 6.32
C PRO A 48 3.10 15.82 6.45
N TRP A 49 2.38 15.32 7.46
CA TRP A 49 2.18 13.89 7.66
C TRP A 49 1.35 13.26 6.56
N TRP A 50 0.33 13.98 6.07
CA TRP A 50 -0.46 13.55 4.91
C TRP A 50 0.38 13.47 3.65
N ILE A 51 1.23 14.46 3.38
CA ILE A 51 2.15 14.46 2.24
C ILE A 51 3.12 13.27 2.36
N LEU A 52 3.66 13.00 3.55
CA LEU A 52 4.52 11.84 3.80
C LEU A 52 3.78 10.52 3.51
N ALA A 53 2.56 10.36 4.00
CA ALA A 53 1.74 9.17 3.77
C ALA A 53 1.45 8.97 2.27
N MET A 54 1.01 10.02 1.57
CA MET A 54 0.64 9.93 0.15
C MET A 54 1.84 9.67 -0.75
N SER A 55 2.95 10.39 -0.53
CA SER A 55 4.17 10.24 -1.34
C SER A 55 4.79 8.84 -1.18
N THR A 56 4.98 8.37 0.06
CA THR A 56 5.54 7.03 0.32
C THR A 56 4.61 5.92 -0.14
N GLY A 57 3.29 6.08 0.03
CA GLY A 57 2.28 5.13 -0.47
C GLY A 57 2.29 5.01 -2.00
N LEU A 58 2.39 6.15 -2.69
CA LEU A 58 2.50 6.19 -4.15
C LEU A 58 3.80 5.51 -4.63
N ILE A 59 4.94 5.82 -4.01
CA ILE A 59 6.22 5.18 -4.33
C ILE A 59 6.14 3.66 -4.16
N LEU A 60 5.55 3.18 -3.06
CA LEU A 60 5.34 1.75 -2.82
C LEU A 60 4.44 1.11 -3.89
N MET A 61 3.37 1.78 -4.29
CA MET A 61 2.47 1.29 -5.33
C MET A 61 3.18 1.19 -6.69
N VAL A 62 3.87 2.25 -7.10
CA VAL A 62 4.65 2.28 -8.36
C VAL A 62 5.72 1.18 -8.35
N TRP A 63 6.42 0.99 -7.23
CA TRP A 63 7.41 -0.08 -7.08
C TRP A 63 6.80 -1.45 -7.38
N GLU A 64 5.62 -1.75 -6.83
CA GLU A 64 4.96 -3.05 -7.04
C GLU A 64 4.51 -3.24 -8.50
N VAL A 65 3.93 -2.20 -9.11
CA VAL A 65 3.47 -2.25 -10.51
C VAL A 65 4.62 -2.45 -11.48
N VAL A 66 5.72 -1.70 -11.32
CA VAL A 66 6.92 -1.82 -12.17
C VAL A 66 7.55 -3.20 -12.04
N ARG A 67 7.57 -3.77 -10.82
CA ARG A 67 8.12 -5.11 -10.58
C ARG A 67 7.24 -6.21 -11.19
N SER A 68 5.92 -6.08 -11.09
CA SER A 68 5.00 -7.08 -11.61
C SER A 68 3.68 -6.44 -12.02
N PRO A 69 3.38 -6.32 -13.33
CA PRO A 69 2.08 -5.81 -13.78
C PRO A 69 0.91 -6.73 -13.35
N LEU A 70 1.19 -8.02 -13.05
CA LEU A 70 0.23 -8.95 -12.46
C LEU A 70 -0.30 -8.47 -11.09
N TRP A 71 0.43 -7.60 -10.40
CA TRP A 71 0.00 -7.00 -9.14
C TRP A 71 -1.38 -6.33 -9.28
N LEU A 72 -1.66 -5.71 -10.43
CA LEU A 72 -2.94 -5.02 -10.70
C LEU A 72 -4.15 -5.95 -10.67
N VAL A 73 -3.97 -7.24 -10.98
CA VAL A 73 -5.06 -8.24 -10.99
C VAL A 73 -5.02 -9.18 -9.78
N GLN A 74 -3.96 -9.12 -8.97
CA GLN A 74 -3.85 -9.86 -7.71
C GLN A 74 -4.61 -9.14 -6.60
N MET A 75 -5.19 -9.91 -5.67
CA MET A 75 -6.00 -9.38 -4.56
C MET A 75 -5.25 -8.30 -3.76
N LYS A 76 -3.95 -8.47 -3.51
CA LYS A 76 -3.16 -7.44 -2.79
C LYS A 76 -3.15 -6.09 -3.52
N GLY A 77 -3.11 -6.10 -4.85
CA GLY A 77 -3.12 -4.88 -5.65
C GLY A 77 -4.51 -4.31 -5.76
N VAL A 78 -5.51 -5.15 -6.01
CA VAL A 78 -6.92 -4.72 -6.05
C VAL A 78 -7.35 -4.09 -4.73
N LEU A 79 -7.02 -4.70 -3.58
CA LEU A 79 -7.30 -4.11 -2.27
C LEU A 79 -6.52 -2.81 -2.02
N THR A 80 -5.31 -2.68 -2.59
CA THR A 80 -4.57 -1.42 -2.52
C THR A 80 -5.21 -0.32 -3.36
N LEU A 81 -5.66 -0.63 -4.58
CA LEU A 81 -6.39 0.30 -5.43
C LEU A 81 -7.74 0.70 -4.80
N LEU A 82 -8.44 -0.25 -4.18
CA LEU A 82 -9.65 0.03 -3.42
C LEU A 82 -9.38 1.04 -2.29
N LYS A 83 -8.28 0.89 -1.54
CA LYS A 83 -7.90 1.88 -0.52
C LYS A 83 -7.67 3.27 -1.13
N VAL A 84 -7.03 3.37 -2.29
CA VAL A 84 -6.82 4.66 -2.97
C VAL A 84 -8.15 5.30 -3.35
N VAL A 85 -9.11 4.52 -3.88
CA VAL A 85 -10.46 5.00 -4.18
C VAL A 85 -11.16 5.49 -2.91
N LEU A 86 -11.11 4.73 -1.81
CA LEU A 86 -11.70 5.13 -0.53
C LEU A 86 -11.10 6.42 0.03
N VAL A 87 -9.78 6.60 -0.10
CA VAL A 87 -9.10 7.86 0.27
C VAL A 87 -9.58 9.01 -0.61
N ALA A 88 -9.72 8.80 -1.92
CA ALA A 88 -10.21 9.83 -2.84
C ALA A 88 -11.66 10.23 -2.52
N LEU A 89 -12.50 9.29 -2.09
CA LEU A 89 -13.88 9.54 -1.68
C LEU A 89 -14.01 10.44 -0.44
N CYS A 90 -12.95 10.59 0.37
CA CYS A 90 -12.97 11.54 1.49
C CYS A 90 -13.17 13.00 1.05
N TYR A 91 -12.84 13.34 -0.20
CA TYR A 91 -13.02 14.70 -0.74
C TYR A 91 -14.49 15.02 -1.09
N PRO A 92 -15.21 14.23 -1.92
CA PRO A 92 -16.63 14.47 -2.20
C PRO A 92 -17.57 14.06 -1.05
N LEU A 93 -17.12 13.22 -0.11
CA LEU A 93 -17.92 12.72 1.01
C LEU A 93 -17.29 13.09 2.37
N PRO A 94 -17.10 14.39 2.68
CA PRO A 94 -16.41 14.83 3.90
C PRO A 94 -17.12 14.37 5.18
N GLN A 95 -18.45 14.20 5.16
CA GLN A 95 -19.23 13.68 6.28
C GLN A 95 -18.88 12.23 6.64
N TYR A 96 -18.34 11.45 5.70
CA TYR A 96 -17.94 10.06 5.90
C TYR A 96 -16.41 9.89 6.03
N LYS A 97 -15.62 10.97 6.06
CA LYS A 97 -14.15 10.93 6.04
C LYS A 97 -13.55 10.00 7.12
N VAL A 98 -14.11 10.00 8.32
CA VAL A 98 -13.64 9.15 9.43
C VAL A 98 -13.93 7.67 9.15
N ALA A 99 -15.17 7.35 8.74
CA ALA A 99 -15.56 5.99 8.42
C ALA A 99 -14.74 5.42 7.23
N LEU A 100 -14.51 6.23 6.20
CA LEU A 100 -13.67 5.88 5.05
C LEU A 100 -12.22 5.63 5.49
N PHE A 101 -11.65 6.52 6.31
CA PHE A 101 -10.28 6.36 6.83
C PHE A 101 -10.14 5.10 7.70
N CYS A 102 -11.09 4.82 8.59
CA CYS A 102 -11.12 3.59 9.37
C CYS A 102 -11.19 2.34 8.48
N THR A 103 -12.03 2.38 7.45
CA THR A 103 -12.16 1.27 6.48
C THR A 103 -10.84 1.01 5.75
N VAL A 104 -10.15 2.07 5.31
CA VAL A 104 -8.81 1.99 4.71
C VAL A 104 -7.81 1.33 5.65
N ALA A 105 -7.81 1.72 6.93
CA ALA A 105 -6.93 1.15 7.95
C ALA A 105 -7.21 -0.36 8.15
N LEU A 106 -8.49 -0.75 8.26
CA LEU A 106 -8.89 -2.16 8.40
C LEU A 106 -8.46 -3.01 7.19
N ILE A 107 -8.72 -2.52 5.98
CA ILE A 107 -8.26 -3.20 4.75
C ILE A 107 -6.74 -3.33 4.75
N SER A 108 -6.01 -2.33 5.26
CA SER A 108 -4.55 -2.37 5.35
C SER A 108 -4.05 -3.51 6.24
N VAL A 109 -4.66 -3.70 7.42
CA VAL A 109 -4.32 -4.79 8.34
C VAL A 109 -4.61 -6.15 7.70
N ILE A 110 -5.80 -6.32 7.12
CA ILE A 110 -6.19 -7.56 6.43
C ILE A 110 -5.25 -7.88 5.28
N THR A 111 -4.85 -6.89 4.49
CA THR A 111 -3.94 -7.10 3.35
C THR A 111 -2.52 -7.42 3.81
N SER A 112 -2.07 -6.86 4.93
CA SER A 112 -0.70 -7.03 5.43
C SER A 112 -0.49 -8.36 6.15
N HIS A 113 -1.47 -8.79 6.96
CA HIS A 113 -1.43 -10.04 7.72
C HIS A 113 -2.18 -11.20 7.04
N GLY A 114 -2.87 -10.94 5.93
CA GLY A 114 -3.63 -11.94 5.21
C GLY A 114 -2.75 -13.08 4.67
N PRO A 115 -3.32 -14.30 4.57
CA PRO A 115 -2.59 -15.48 4.12
C PRO A 115 -2.04 -15.27 2.70
N ALA A 116 -0.89 -15.88 2.40
CA ALA A 116 -0.26 -15.76 1.08
C ALA A 116 -1.19 -16.16 -0.08
N GLY A 117 -2.06 -17.15 0.15
CA GLY A 117 -3.08 -17.57 -0.81
C GLY A 117 -4.05 -16.45 -1.19
N LEU A 118 -4.49 -15.63 -0.23
CA LEU A 118 -5.36 -14.49 -0.50
C LEU A 118 -4.63 -13.43 -1.33
N ARG A 119 -3.40 -13.06 -0.94
CA ARG A 119 -2.65 -11.97 -1.57
C ARG A 119 -2.31 -12.22 -3.05
N HIS A 120 -1.96 -13.47 -3.39
CA HIS A 120 -1.57 -13.86 -4.75
C HIS A 120 -2.74 -14.44 -5.57
N TYR A 121 -3.95 -14.45 -5.03
CA TYR A 121 -5.14 -14.83 -5.78
C TYR A 121 -5.44 -13.78 -6.85
N SER A 122 -5.54 -14.21 -8.12
CA SER A 122 -5.96 -13.33 -9.20
C SER A 122 -7.47 -13.33 -9.31
N ILE A 123 -8.08 -12.14 -9.22
CA ILE A 123 -9.54 -11.99 -9.35
C ILE A 123 -9.99 -12.30 -10.79
N TRP A 124 -9.19 -11.90 -11.77
CA TRP A 124 -9.47 -12.15 -13.19
C TRP A 124 -9.40 -13.64 -13.55
N HIS A 125 -8.30 -14.31 -13.17
CA HIS A 125 -8.06 -15.70 -13.55
C HIS A 125 -8.68 -16.72 -12.58
N ARG A 126 -9.26 -16.24 -11.47
CA ARG A 126 -9.88 -17.03 -10.38
C ARG A 126 -8.97 -18.15 -9.85
N ARG A 127 -7.66 -17.92 -9.88
CA ARG A 127 -6.63 -18.85 -9.40
C ARG A 127 -5.46 -18.10 -8.81
N ARG A 128 -4.67 -18.77 -8.00
CA ARG A 128 -3.40 -18.24 -7.50
C ARG A 128 -2.41 -18.11 -8.65
N ILE A 129 -1.85 -16.92 -8.82
CA ILE A 129 -0.78 -16.65 -9.79
C ILE A 129 0.39 -16.09 -9.02
N ASP A 130 1.46 -16.88 -8.95
CA ASP A 130 2.70 -16.44 -8.34
C ASP A 130 3.51 -15.67 -9.40
N GLY A 131 3.85 -14.42 -9.09
CA GLY A 131 4.73 -13.60 -9.92
C GLY A 131 6.22 -13.92 -9.68
N PRO A 132 7.13 -13.12 -10.26
CA PRO A 132 8.57 -13.23 -9.96
C PRO A 132 8.82 -13.18 -8.45
N LYS A 133 9.75 -14.00 -7.92
CA LYS A 133 10.08 -14.08 -6.48
C LYS A 133 10.13 -12.69 -5.85
N GLU A 134 9.20 -12.40 -4.94
CA GLU A 134 9.08 -11.09 -4.29
C GLU A 134 10.06 -10.96 -3.13
N VAL A 135 10.80 -9.84 -3.08
CA VAL A 135 11.52 -9.44 -1.87
C VAL A 135 10.45 -8.92 -0.91
N LYS A 136 10.11 -9.78 0.05
CA LYS A 136 9.22 -9.42 1.15
C LYS A 136 9.97 -8.40 2.01
N GLY A 137 9.59 -7.13 1.93
CA GLY A 137 9.92 -6.14 2.96
C GLY A 137 9.09 -6.37 4.20
#